data_AF-A0A5B8VH77-F1
#
_entry.id   AF-A0A5B8VH77-F1
#
_cell.length_a   1.000
_cell.length_b   1.000
_cell.length_c   1.000
_cell.angle_alpha   90.00
_cell.angle_beta   90.00
_cell.angle_gamma   90.00
#
_symmetry.space_group_name_H-M   'P 1'
#
loop_
_entity.id
_entity.type
_entity.pdbx_description
1 polymer ?
#
loop_
_entity_poly.entity_id
_entity_poly.type
_entity_poly.pdbx_seq_one_letter_code
_entity_poly.pdbx_strand_id
1 'polypeptide(L)'
;MIIYRILSFIVTVFCSLLAMITLFGIMMAFSNPAVLFQCFLMAGVVLYGWFANRFFAYVVIGKRQMSKKQKDWLQVNAIVAFIFSLMGVVSCIAIITNPDQLNELIKQIPSETEITIKTFLNISYGLLVICSLLLVHIVWTYLLLRNNKAGIES
;
A
#
# COMPACT_ATOMS: atom_id res chain seq x y z
N MET A 1 6.30 -4.05 -20.42
CA MET A 1 7.43 -3.60 -19.57
C MET A 1 7.34 -2.12 -19.16
N ILE A 2 7.09 -1.17 -20.08
CA ILE A 2 7.03 0.27 -19.76
C ILE A 2 5.90 0.61 -18.76
N ILE A 3 4.69 0.07 -18.97
CA ILE A 3 3.53 0.28 -18.08
C ILE A 3 3.83 -0.21 -16.65
N TYR A 4 4.41 -1.41 -16.52
CA TYR A 4 4.80 -1.94 -15.21
C TYR A 4 5.89 -1.09 -14.55
N ARG A 5 6.83 -0.52 -15.31
CA ARG A 5 7.87 0.37 -14.79
C ARG A 5 7.29 1.66 -14.22
N ILE A 6 6.31 2.26 -14.90
CA ILE A 6 5.59 3.44 -14.41
C ILE A 6 4.80 3.09 -13.16
N LEU A 7 4.09 1.96 -13.17
CA LEU A 7 3.31 1.50 -12.03
C LEU A 7 4.19 1.23 -10.80
N SER A 8 5.32 0.53 -10.98
CA SER A 8 6.29 0.29 -9.90
C SER A 8 6.90 1.58 -9.37
N PHE A 9 7.12 2.59 -10.23
CA PHE A 9 7.60 3.90 -9.79
C PHE A 9 6.58 4.60 -8.88
N ILE A 10 5.30 4.65 -9.31
CA ILE A 10 4.21 5.24 -8.52
C ILE A 10 4.07 4.52 -7.17
N VAL A 11 4.05 3.19 -7.17
CA VAL A 11 3.95 2.38 -5.94
C VAL A 11 5.17 2.63 -5.03
N THR A 12 6.36 2.75 -5.59
CA THR A 12 7.58 3.02 -4.79
C THR A 12 7.51 4.38 -4.11
N VAL A 13 7.09 5.43 -4.82
CA VAL A 13 6.91 6.78 -4.25
C VAL A 13 5.82 6.76 -3.17
N PHE A 14 4.72 6.05 -3.40
CA PHE A 14 3.69 5.89 -2.37
C PHE A 14 4.22 5.15 -1.14
N CYS A 15 4.94 4.04 -1.31
CA CYS A 15 5.53 3.28 -0.22
C CYS A 15 6.56 4.10 0.56
N SER A 16 7.33 4.99 -0.07
CA SER A 16 8.28 5.85 0.65
C SER A 16 7.58 6.89 1.52
N LEU A 17 6.50 7.51 1.02
CA LEU A 17 5.66 8.41 1.81
C LEU A 17 5.00 7.64 2.97
N LEU A 18 4.47 6.45 2.70
CA LEU A 18 3.86 5.60 3.72
C LEU A 18 4.88 5.17 4.79
N ALA A 19 6.12 4.89 4.41
CA ALA A 19 7.20 4.55 5.34
C ALA A 19 7.46 5.70 6.32
N MET A 20 7.50 6.93 5.82
CA MET A 20 7.67 8.12 6.65
C MET A 20 6.53 8.24 7.67
N ILE A 21 5.28 8.11 7.24
CA ILE A 21 4.11 8.16 8.12
C ILE A 21 4.14 7.01 9.15
N THR A 22 4.55 5.82 8.72
CA THR A 22 4.63 4.63 9.60
C THR A 22 5.63 4.83 10.74
N LEU A 23 6.76 5.48 10.48
CA LEU A 23 7.75 5.80 11.54
C LEU A 23 7.13 6.68 12.63
N PHE A 24 6.41 7.72 12.25
CA PHE A 24 5.68 8.57 13.21
C PHE A 24 4.54 7.81 13.90
N GLY A 25 3.83 6.96 13.16
CA GLY A 25 2.75 6.12 13.70
C GLY A 25 3.23 5.13 14.75
N ILE A 26 4.43 4.56 14.60
CA ILE A 26 5.03 3.66 15.60
C ILE A 26 5.29 4.41 16.92
N MET A 27 5.75 5.67 16.86
CA MET A 27 5.92 6.48 18.07
C MET A 27 4.59 6.68 18.81
N MET A 28 3.50 6.96 18.06
CA MET A 28 2.15 7.08 18.62
C MET A 28 1.60 5.75 19.16
N ALA A 29 1.99 4.63 18.55
CA ALA A 29 1.55 3.30 18.93
C ALA A 29 2.04 2.88 20.33
N PHE A 30 3.15 3.45 20.82
CA PHE A 30 3.58 3.28 22.22
C PHE A 30 2.62 3.93 23.21
N SER A 31 1.91 4.99 22.81
CA SER A 31 0.91 5.67 23.64
C SER A 31 -0.47 5.05 23.49
N ASN A 32 -0.81 4.57 22.29
CA ASN A 32 -2.10 3.92 22.02
C ASN A 32 -1.91 2.57 21.31
N PRO A 33 -2.04 1.43 22.04
CA PRO A 33 -1.89 0.09 21.48
C PRO A 33 -2.85 -0.23 20.35
N ALA A 34 -4.01 0.44 20.26
CA ALA A 34 -4.97 0.22 19.17
C ALA A 34 -4.37 0.57 17.79
N VAL A 35 -3.36 1.46 17.75
CA VAL A 35 -2.70 1.91 16.51
C VAL A 35 -1.63 0.91 16.03
N LEU A 36 -1.16 -0.02 16.88
CA LEU A 36 -0.13 -1.01 16.53
C LEU A 36 -0.53 -1.85 15.31
N PHE A 37 -1.78 -2.29 15.24
CA PHE A 37 -2.26 -3.10 14.12
C PHE A 37 -2.24 -2.32 12.80
N GLN A 38 -2.67 -1.06 12.83
CA GLN A 38 -2.63 -0.17 11.66
C GLN A 38 -1.18 0.05 11.19
N CYS A 39 -0.25 0.31 12.13
CA CYS A 39 1.17 0.47 11.84
C CYS A 39 1.80 -0.81 11.26
N PHE A 40 1.39 -1.99 11.74
CA PHE A 40 1.84 -3.27 11.20
C PHE A 40 1.42 -3.43 9.73
N LEU A 41 0.16 -3.13 9.40
CA LEU A 41 -0.32 -3.20 8.01
C LEU A 41 0.44 -2.24 7.11
N MET A 42 0.66 -1.00 7.56
CA MET A 42 1.42 0.00 6.80
C MET A 42 2.88 -0.42 6.60
N ALA A 43 3.53 -0.95 7.64
CA ALA A 43 4.89 -1.49 7.54
C ALA A 43 4.96 -2.65 6.54
N GLY A 44 3.95 -3.54 6.52
CA GLY A 44 3.85 -4.62 5.53
C GLY A 44 3.77 -4.11 4.09
N VAL A 45 3.03 -3.03 3.84
CA VAL A 45 2.96 -2.39 2.51
C VAL A 45 4.30 -1.79 2.10
N VAL A 46 5.02 -1.16 3.03
CA VAL A 46 6.36 -0.59 2.79
C VAL A 46 7.35 -1.71 2.42
N LEU A 47 7.37 -2.78 3.21
CA LEU A 47 8.21 -3.95 2.94
C LEU A 47 7.86 -4.59 1.60
N TYR A 48 6.56 -4.73 1.30
CA TYR A 48 6.10 -5.21 0.00
C TYR A 48 6.68 -4.34 -1.13
N GLY A 49 6.55 -3.01 -1.06
CA GLY A 49 7.07 -2.10 -2.08
C GLY A 49 8.58 -2.28 -2.29
N TRP A 50 9.34 -2.43 -1.21
CA TRP A 50 10.79 -2.65 -1.27
C TRP A 50 11.15 -3.98 -1.96
N PHE A 51 10.52 -5.08 -1.54
CA PHE A 51 10.75 -6.39 -2.16
C PHE A 51 10.24 -6.48 -3.59
N ALA A 52 9.13 -5.82 -3.92
CA ALA A 52 8.56 -5.81 -5.27
C ALA A 52 9.43 -5.01 -6.25
N ASN A 53 9.99 -3.88 -5.80
CA ASN A 53 10.95 -3.12 -6.61
C ASN A 53 12.24 -3.92 -6.81
N ARG A 54 12.71 -4.61 -5.76
CA ARG A 54 13.85 -5.53 -5.87
C ARG A 54 13.57 -6.65 -6.87
N PHE A 55 12.40 -7.28 -6.80
CA PHE A 55 11.97 -8.30 -7.76
C PHE A 55 11.98 -7.74 -9.20
N PHE A 56 11.45 -6.55 -9.42
CA PHE A 56 11.46 -5.91 -10.73
C PHE A 56 12.90 -5.68 -11.25
N ALA A 57 13.78 -5.13 -10.43
CA ALA A 57 15.16 -4.87 -10.83
C ALA A 57 15.95 -6.15 -11.14
N TYR A 58 15.84 -7.18 -10.29
CA TYR A 58 16.64 -8.41 -10.44
C TYR A 58 16.05 -9.39 -11.46
N VAL A 59 14.74 -9.65 -11.41
CA VAL A 59 14.09 -10.68 -12.22
C VAL A 59 13.66 -10.13 -13.57
N VAL A 60 13.01 -8.96 -13.58
CA VAL A 60 12.41 -8.42 -14.82
C VAL A 60 13.44 -7.70 -15.69
N ILE A 61 14.32 -6.89 -15.08
CA ILE A 61 15.40 -6.20 -15.80
C ILE A 61 16.65 -7.08 -15.89
N GLY A 62 17.11 -7.59 -14.75
CA GLY A 62 18.36 -8.33 -14.67
C GLY A 62 18.30 -9.77 -15.21
N LYS A 63 17.12 -10.32 -15.48
CA LYS A 63 16.89 -11.74 -15.84
C LYS A 63 17.57 -12.74 -14.89
N ARG A 64 17.77 -12.35 -13.62
CA ARG A 64 18.37 -13.20 -12.58
C ARG A 64 17.29 -13.80 -11.69
N GLN A 65 17.57 -14.97 -11.14
CA GLN A 65 16.67 -15.59 -10.17
C GLN A 65 16.77 -14.91 -8.80
N MET A 66 15.63 -14.77 -8.14
CA MET A 66 15.55 -14.27 -6.77
C MET A 66 15.70 -15.44 -5.79
N SER A 67 16.33 -15.22 -4.64
CA SER A 67 16.47 -16.30 -3.66
C SER A 67 15.11 -16.72 -3.10
N LYS A 68 14.98 -17.99 -2.72
CA LYS A 68 13.74 -18.54 -2.13
C LYS A 68 13.26 -17.70 -0.95
N LYS A 69 14.18 -17.32 -0.05
CA LYS A 69 13.90 -16.44 1.09
C LYS A 69 13.29 -15.12 0.64
N GLN A 70 13.89 -14.41 -0.31
CA GLN A 70 13.39 -13.11 -0.79
C GLN A 70 11.98 -13.24 -1.41
N LYS A 71 11.71 -14.37 -2.08
CA LYS A 71 10.39 -14.66 -2.67
C LYS A 71 9.34 -14.87 -1.59
N ASP A 72 9.67 -15.60 -0.54
CA ASP A 72 8.76 -15.83 0.59
C ASP A 72 8.44 -14.50 1.30
N TRP A 73 9.45 -13.65 1.53
CA TRP A 73 9.25 -12.29 2.06
C TRP A 73 8.34 -11.44 1.16
N LEU A 74 8.54 -11.48 -0.16
CA LEU A 74 7.66 -10.77 -1.10
C LEU A 74 6.21 -11.27 -1.00
N GLN A 75 6.01 -12.59 -0.97
CA GLN A 75 4.67 -13.18 -0.95
C GLN A 75 3.92 -12.90 0.37
N VAL A 76 4.59 -13.02 1.52
CA VAL A 76 3.97 -12.73 2.82
C VAL A 76 3.57 -11.25 2.91
N ASN A 77 4.47 -10.34 2.52
CA ASN A 77 4.15 -8.90 2.56
C ASN A 77 3.13 -8.50 1.49
N ALA A 78 3.07 -9.19 0.35
CA ALA A 78 2.05 -8.94 -0.65
C ALA A 78 0.65 -9.30 -0.15
N ILE A 79 0.50 -10.34 0.69
CA ILE A 79 -0.77 -10.66 1.36
C ILE A 79 -1.18 -9.53 2.31
N VAL A 80 -0.24 -9.04 3.13
CA VAL A 80 -0.50 -7.92 4.05
C VAL A 80 -0.90 -6.65 3.27
N ALA A 81 -0.17 -6.34 2.19
CA ALA A 81 -0.47 -5.20 1.34
C ALA A 81 -1.81 -5.34 0.60
N PHE A 82 -2.19 -6.58 0.23
CA PHE A 82 -3.49 -6.87 -0.36
C PHE A 82 -4.62 -6.63 0.64
N ILE A 83 -4.48 -7.11 1.88
CA ILE A 83 -5.46 -6.87 2.94
C ILE A 83 -5.58 -5.37 3.22
N PHE A 84 -4.46 -4.66 3.37
CA PHE A 84 -4.44 -3.22 3.58
C PHE A 84 -5.15 -2.45 2.46
N SER A 85 -4.86 -2.78 1.21
CA SER A 85 -5.47 -2.10 0.06
C SER A 85 -6.96 -2.41 -0.08
N LEU A 86 -7.39 -3.65 0.21
CA LEU A 86 -8.81 -4.00 0.23
C LEU A 86 -9.55 -3.24 1.33
N MET A 87 -9.01 -3.22 2.56
CA MET A 87 -9.56 -2.43 3.66
C MET A 87 -9.63 -0.95 3.29
N GLY A 88 -8.55 -0.40 2.73
CA GLY A 88 -8.49 1.01 2.31
C GLY A 88 -9.54 1.35 1.25
N VAL A 89 -9.75 0.50 0.26
CA VAL A 89 -10.80 0.68 -0.76
C VAL A 89 -12.18 0.69 -0.12
N VAL A 90 -12.50 -0.29 0.73
CA VAL A 90 -13.80 -0.37 1.41
C VAL A 90 -14.03 0.86 2.30
N SER A 91 -13.02 1.26 3.07
CA SER A 91 -13.10 2.47 3.91
C SER A 91 -13.31 3.74 3.10
N CYS A 92 -12.61 3.90 1.97
CA CYS A 92 -12.79 5.07 1.10
C CYS A 92 -14.17 5.09 0.46
N ILE A 93 -14.68 3.94 -0.01
CA ILE A 93 -16.03 3.84 -0.57
C ILE A 93 -17.06 4.21 0.48
N ALA A 94 -16.96 3.67 1.71
CA ALA A 94 -17.89 3.97 2.79
C ALA A 94 -17.94 5.47 3.11
N ILE A 95 -16.78 6.13 3.13
CA ILE A 95 -16.66 7.59 3.33
C ILE A 95 -17.31 8.37 2.18
N ILE A 96 -17.05 7.96 0.93
CA ILE A 96 -17.60 8.63 -0.26
C ILE A 96 -19.12 8.48 -0.34
N THR A 97 -19.67 7.32 0.04
CA THR A 97 -21.11 7.05 -0.01
C THR A 97 -21.89 7.68 1.14
N ASN A 98 -21.27 7.83 2.32
CA ASN A 98 -21.93 8.37 3.52
C ASN A 98 -21.14 9.57 4.08
N PRO A 99 -21.10 10.70 3.36
CA PRO A 99 -20.34 11.88 3.79
C PRO A 99 -20.91 12.51 5.09
N ASP A 100 -22.17 12.22 5.45
CA ASP A 100 -22.78 12.75 6.67
C ASP A 100 -22.14 12.21 7.96
N GLN A 101 -21.58 10.99 7.92
CA GLN A 101 -20.83 10.43 9.05
C GLN A 101 -19.49 11.18 9.27
N LEU A 102 -18.91 11.76 8.22
CA LEU A 102 -17.74 12.63 8.36
C LEU A 102 -18.08 13.94 9.08
N ASN A 103 -19.31 14.45 8.95
CA ASN A 103 -19.70 15.70 9.61
C ASN A 103 -19.64 15.58 11.13
N GLU A 104 -19.99 14.42 11.68
CA GLU A 104 -19.91 14.18 13.12
C GLU A 104 -18.46 14.04 13.60
N LEU A 105 -17.60 13.44 12.79
CA LEU A 105 -16.16 13.29 13.09
C LEU A 105 -15.41 14.62 12.98
N ILE A 106 -15.72 15.45 11.98
CA ILE A 106 -15.09 16.76 11.79
C ILE A 106 -15.46 17.71 12.94
N LYS A 107 -16.67 17.62 13.50
CA LYS A 107 -17.07 18.39 14.69
C LYS A 107 -16.24 18.06 15.94
N GLN A 108 -15.57 16.91 15.97
CA GLN A 108 -14.67 16.52 17.07
C GLN A 108 -13.24 17.03 16.87
N ILE A 109 -12.89 17.54 15.68
CA ILE A 109 -11.57 18.11 15.39
C ILE A 109 -11.55 19.55 15.92
N PRO A 110 -10.52 19.97 16.66
CA PRO A 110 -10.38 21.35 17.12
C PRO A 110 -10.51 22.35 15.97
N SER A 111 -11.30 23.41 16.20
CA SER A 111 -11.72 24.42 15.21
C SER A 111 -10.59 25.23 14.57
N GLU A 112 -9.34 25.06 15.03
CA GLU A 112 -8.17 25.74 14.45
C GLU A 112 -7.74 25.14 13.10
N THR A 113 -8.27 23.97 12.74
CA THR A 113 -8.06 23.32 11.46
C THR A 113 -9.35 23.39 10.63
N GLU A 114 -9.46 24.36 9.72
CA GLU A 114 -10.55 24.42 8.73
C GLU A 114 -10.39 23.32 7.67
N ILE A 115 -10.55 22.06 8.06
CA ILE A 115 -10.59 20.95 7.13
C ILE A 115 -12.03 20.80 6.65
N THR A 116 -12.32 21.31 5.47
CA THR A 116 -13.63 21.13 4.84
C THR A 116 -13.88 19.67 4.49
N ILE A 117 -15.14 19.22 4.55
CA ILE A 117 -15.60 17.91 4.08
C ILE A 117 -15.10 17.63 2.65
N LYS A 118 -15.08 18.65 1.79
CA LYS A 118 -14.58 18.57 0.42
C LYS A 118 -13.10 18.15 0.36
N THR A 119 -12.27 18.63 1.30
CA THR A 119 -10.87 18.25 1.40
C THR A 119 -10.74 16.78 1.80
N PHE A 120 -11.53 16.32 2.77
CA PHE A 120 -11.59 14.91 3.16
C PHE A 120 -11.99 14.01 2.00
N LEU A 121 -13.05 14.37 1.26
CA LEU A 121 -13.51 13.62 0.08
C LEU A 121 -12.43 13.56 -1.00
N ASN A 122 -11.74 14.67 -1.29
CA ASN A 122 -10.64 14.69 -2.26
C ASN A 122 -9.51 13.75 -1.86
N ILE A 123 -9.14 13.73 -0.57
CA ILE A 123 -8.13 12.82 -0.03
C ILE A 123 -8.61 11.37 -0.17
N SER A 124 -9.86 11.08 0.17
CA SER A 124 -10.45 9.74 0.03
C SER A 124 -10.46 9.25 -1.43
N TYR A 125 -10.79 10.11 -2.39
CA TYR A 125 -10.68 9.76 -3.82
C TYR A 125 -9.23 9.49 -4.24
N GLY A 126 -8.29 10.33 -3.82
CA GLY A 126 -6.87 10.13 -4.09
C GLY A 126 -6.35 8.81 -3.52
N LEU A 127 -6.70 8.51 -2.27
CA LEU A 127 -6.32 7.28 -1.60
C LEU A 127 -6.96 6.05 -2.25
N LEU A 128 -8.22 6.13 -2.67
CA LEU A 128 -8.91 5.06 -3.39
C LEU A 128 -8.20 4.70 -4.69
N VAL A 129 -7.78 5.70 -5.48
CA VAL A 129 -7.01 5.49 -6.71
C VAL A 129 -5.69 4.79 -6.39
N ILE A 130 -4.95 5.26 -5.38
CA ILE A 130 -3.67 4.67 -5.00
C ILE A 130 -3.83 3.23 -4.49
N CYS A 131 -4.81 2.96 -3.63
CA CYS A 131 -5.11 1.60 -3.15
C CYS A 131 -5.49 0.66 -4.30
N SER A 132 -6.24 1.16 -5.28
CA SER A 132 -6.58 0.40 -6.49
C SER A 132 -5.36 0.11 -7.36
N LEU A 133 -4.47 1.09 -7.54
CA LEU A 133 -3.20 0.90 -8.26
C LEU A 133 -2.29 -0.10 -7.54
N LEU A 134 -2.26 -0.07 -6.20
CA LEU A 134 -1.52 -1.03 -5.39
C LEU A 134 -2.05 -2.45 -5.57
N LEU A 135 -3.38 -2.65 -5.58
CA LEU A 135 -4.00 -3.94 -5.88
C LEU A 135 -3.60 -4.47 -7.26
N VAL A 136 -3.70 -3.63 -8.29
CA VAL A 136 -3.30 -3.98 -9.66
C VAL A 136 -1.82 -4.36 -9.70
N HIS A 137 -0.95 -3.60 -9.02
CA HIS A 137 0.47 -3.89 -8.95
C HIS A 137 0.74 -5.23 -8.26
N ILE A 138 0.07 -5.53 -7.14
CA ILE A 138 0.19 -6.82 -6.44
C ILE A 138 -0.19 -7.98 -7.36
N VAL A 139 -1.35 -7.92 -8.02
CA VAL A 139 -1.82 -8.96 -8.93
C VAL A 139 -0.82 -9.15 -10.08
N TRP A 140 -0.34 -8.05 -10.67
CA TRP A 140 0.64 -8.11 -11.75
C TRP A 140 1.97 -8.71 -11.30
N THR A 141 2.48 -8.33 -10.11
CA THR A 141 3.67 -8.94 -9.52
C THR A 141 3.50 -10.45 -9.33
N TYR A 142 2.34 -10.91 -8.86
CA TYR A 142 2.05 -12.35 -8.72
C TYR A 142 2.00 -13.08 -10.07
N LEU A 143 1.40 -12.47 -11.09
CA LEU A 143 1.38 -13.04 -12.45
C LEU A 143 2.80 -13.16 -13.02
N LEU A 144 3.63 -12.14 -12.86
CA LEU A 144 5.04 -12.19 -13.27
C LEU A 144 5.83 -13.23 -12.48
N LEU A 145 5.56 -13.38 -11.19
CA LEU A 145 6.20 -14.38 -10.36
C LEU A 145 5.80 -15.80 -10.79
N ARG A 146 4.55 -16.03 -11.22
CA ARG A 146 4.08 -17.30 -11.76
C ARG A 146 4.69 -17.59 -13.13
N ASN A 147 4.72 -16.62 -14.03
CA ASN A 147 5.27 -16.80 -15.37
C ASN A 147 6.79 -17.05 -15.35
N ASN A 148 7.51 -16.43 -14.41
CA ASN A 148 8.95 -16.70 -14.21
C ASN A 148 9.23 -17.99 -13.42
N LYS A 149 8.22 -18.69 -12.88
CA LYS A 149 8.40 -20.08 -12.38
C LYS A 149 8.54 -21.09 -13.52
N ALA A 150 8.05 -20.79 -14.72
CA ALA A 150 8.11 -21.69 -15.87
C ALA A 150 9.52 -21.83 -16.50
N GLY A 151 10.49 -20.98 -16.10
CA GLY A 151 11.90 -21.11 -16.50
C GLY A 151 12.79 -21.77 -15.45
N ILE A 152 12.20 -22.55 -14.53
CA ILE A 152 12.89 -23.18 -13.39
C ILE A 152 13.01 -24.71 -13.57
N GLU A 153 12.47 -25.29 -14.65
CA GLU A 153 12.61 -26.71 -14.99
C GLU A 153 13.43 -26.94 -16.28
N SER A 154 14.46 -26.12 -16.52
CA SER A 154 15.47 -26.42 -17.56
C SER A 154 16.87 -26.21 -17.02
#